data_AF-A0A3E4VZ83-F1
#
_entry.id   AF-A0A3E4VZ83-F1
#
_cell.length_a   1.000
_cell.length_b   1.000
_cell.length_c   1.000
_cell.angle_alpha   90.00
_cell.angle_beta   90.00
_cell.angle_gamma   90.00
#
_symmetry.space_group_name_H-M   'P 1'
#
loop_
_entity.id
_entity.type
_entity.pdbx_description
1 polymer ?
#
loop_
_entity_poly.entity_id
_entity_poly.type
_entity_poly.pdbx_seq_one_letter_code
_entity_poly.pdbx_strand_id
1 'polypeptide(L)'
;MIEPFKDYGDFVNHKNERIICFNVSRTYLGCERPNLYECTRKYWRLNGQRAKKADLVFAICCGYIVGIFKPHHWFPTQCEKYKGRWEFEGEQIFDSPYQNQDISKIVRNRQNPVMYINM
;
A
#
# COMPACT_ATOMS: atom_id res chain seq x y z
N MET A 1 5.37 13.37 25.57
CA MET A 1 4.91 14.56 24.82
C MET A 1 4.97 14.15 23.34
N ILE A 2 3.84 13.96 22.67
CA ILE A 2 3.81 13.56 21.26
C ILE A 2 4.02 14.85 20.46
N GLU A 3 5.13 14.95 19.73
CA GLU A 3 5.38 16.11 18.88
C GLU A 3 4.35 16.14 17.74
N PRO A 4 3.48 17.16 17.70
CA PRO A 4 2.32 17.16 16.80
C PRO A 4 2.69 17.34 15.32
N PHE A 5 3.94 17.70 15.01
CA PHE A 5 4.42 17.93 13.65
C PHE A 5 5.86 17.44 13.51
N LYS A 6 6.07 16.13 13.63
CA LYS A 6 7.31 15.54 13.14
C LYS A 6 7.28 15.58 11.62
N ASP A 7 8.21 16.31 11.00
CA ASP A 7 8.45 16.16 9.57
C ASP A 7 9.08 14.78 9.36
N TYR A 8 8.30 13.87 8.78
CA TYR A 8 8.76 12.51 8.47
C TYR A 8 9.61 12.47 7.19
N GLY A 9 9.67 13.59 6.45
CA GLY A 9 10.44 13.73 5.22
C GLY A 9 9.82 13.02 4.02
N ASP A 10 10.51 13.16 2.89
CA ASP A 10 10.17 12.46 1.66
C ASP A 10 10.56 10.98 1.74
N PHE A 11 9.75 10.12 1.14
CA PHE A 11 10.07 8.72 0.96
C PHE A 11 11.27 8.55 0.03
N VAL A 12 12.28 7.81 0.51
CA VAL A 12 13.44 7.38 -0.27
C VAL A 12 13.65 5.88 -0.09
N ASN A 13 13.68 5.14 -1.19
CA ASN A 13 13.89 3.69 -1.18
C ASN A 13 15.39 3.34 -1.17
N HIS A 14 16.00 3.28 0.02
CA HIS A 14 17.45 3.07 0.16
C HIS A 14 17.89 1.60 0.02
N LYS A 15 17.04 0.61 0.37
CA LYS A 15 17.45 -0.81 0.32
C LYS A 15 16.97 -1.51 -0.95
N ASN A 16 16.53 -0.73 -1.94
CA ASN A 16 16.06 -1.20 -3.24
C ASN A 16 14.93 -2.23 -3.11
N GLU A 17 14.08 -2.10 -2.08
CA GLU A 17 12.95 -3.00 -1.85
C GLU A 17 11.97 -2.93 -3.02
N ARG A 18 11.38 -4.08 -3.36
CA ARG A 18 10.29 -4.21 -4.33
C ARG A 18 8.98 -3.87 -3.64
N ILE A 19 8.41 -2.71 -3.92
CA ILE A 19 7.26 -2.19 -3.18
C ILE A 19 6.05 -2.05 -4.08
N ILE A 20 4.93 -2.64 -3.67
CA ILE A 20 3.61 -2.30 -4.24
C ILE A 20 2.97 -1.22 -3.40
N CYS A 21 2.57 -0.15 -4.06
CA CYS A 21 1.86 0.94 -3.42
C CYS A 21 0.38 0.91 -3.83
N PHE A 22 -0.49 0.99 -2.84
CA PHE A 22 -1.93 1.04 -3.01
C PHE A 22 -2.46 2.37 -2.49
N ASN A 23 -3.03 3.17 -3.39
CA ASN A 23 -3.79 4.34 -2.98
C ASN A 23 -5.15 3.89 -2.42
N VAL A 24 -5.26 3.96 -1.09
CA VAL A 24 -6.46 3.58 -0.33
C VAL A 24 -7.24 4.79 0.14
N SER A 25 -6.88 6.02 -0.26
CA SER A 25 -7.52 7.26 0.21
C SER A 25 -9.04 7.19 0.19
N ARG A 26 -9.61 6.76 -0.94
CA ARG A 26 -11.07 6.67 -1.08
C ARG A 26 -11.68 5.67 -0.10
N THR A 27 -11.19 4.43 -0.10
CA THR A 27 -11.77 3.35 0.72
C THR A 27 -11.53 3.57 2.21
N TYR A 28 -10.39 4.17 2.57
CA TYR A 28 -9.99 4.39 3.95
C TYR A 28 -10.70 5.61 4.55
N LEU A 29 -10.69 6.76 3.88
CA LEU A 29 -11.40 7.96 4.35
C LEU A 29 -12.92 7.83 4.26
N GLY A 30 -13.41 7.05 3.28
CA GLY A 30 -14.83 6.74 3.15
C GLY A 30 -15.33 5.66 4.12
N CYS A 31 -14.46 5.10 4.98
CA CYS A 31 -14.79 4.00 5.88
C CYS A 31 -15.50 2.82 5.17
N GLU A 32 -15.14 2.55 3.91
CA GLU A 32 -15.80 1.53 3.09
C GLU A 32 -15.49 0.10 3.60
N ARG A 33 -14.47 -0.05 4.46
CA ARG A 33 -14.02 -1.32 5.04
C ARG A 33 -13.62 -1.16 6.51
N PRO A 34 -13.60 -2.25 7.31
CA PRO A 34 -13.44 -2.17 8.77
C PRO A 34 -12.14 -1.55 9.26
N ASN A 35 -11.04 -1.69 8.51
CA ASN A 35 -9.73 -1.19 8.91
C ASN A 35 -8.80 -0.96 7.70
N LEU A 36 -7.62 -0.39 7.97
CA LEU A 36 -6.60 -0.09 6.97
C LEU A 36 -6.10 -1.34 6.25
N TYR A 37 -5.88 -2.44 6.98
CA TYR A 37 -5.43 -3.69 6.38
C TYR A 37 -6.45 -4.22 5.36
N GLU A 38 -7.74 -4.21 5.70
CA GLU A 38 -8.83 -4.60 4.80
C GLU A 38 -8.93 -3.68 3.57
N CYS A 39 -8.70 -2.37 3.74
CA CYS A 39 -8.57 -1.43 2.61
C CYS A 39 -7.40 -1.80 1.69
N THR A 40 -6.29 -2.23 2.29
CA THR A 40 -5.02 -2.45 1.59
C THR A 40 -4.91 -3.84 0.98
N ARG A 41 -5.51 -4.88 1.56
CA ARG A 41 -5.29 -6.26 1.12
C ARG A 41 -6.17 -6.73 -0.03
N LYS A 42 -7.28 -6.03 -0.30
CA LYS A 42 -8.40 -6.58 -1.10
C LYS A 42 -8.71 -5.79 -2.36
N TYR A 43 -9.05 -6.55 -3.41
CA TYR A 43 -9.67 -6.13 -4.67
C TYR A 43 -8.82 -5.21 -5.54
N TRP A 44 -7.56 -5.60 -5.78
CA TRP A 44 -6.67 -4.84 -6.67
C TRP A 44 -6.64 -5.40 -8.08
N ARG A 45 -6.68 -4.51 -9.08
CA ARG A 45 -6.42 -4.89 -10.46
C ARG A 45 -4.92 -4.72 -10.71
N LEU A 46 -4.17 -5.81 -10.63
CA LEU A 46 -2.71 -5.81 -10.67
C LEU A 46 -2.15 -7.04 -11.41
N ASN A 47 -0.84 -7.03 -11.66
CA ASN A 47 -0.13 -8.17 -12.23
C ASN A 47 0.33 -9.11 -11.11
N GLY A 48 -0.30 -10.28 -10.99
CA GLY A 48 0.01 -11.24 -9.93
C GLY A 48 1.45 -11.76 -9.94
N GLN A 49 2.10 -11.86 -11.11
CA GLN A 49 3.50 -12.28 -11.21
C GLN A 49 4.47 -11.24 -10.65
N ARG A 50 4.15 -9.95 -10.80
CA ARG A 50 4.91 -8.87 -10.14
C ARG A 50 4.61 -8.84 -8.64
N ALA A 51 3.34 -8.99 -8.27
CA ALA A 51 2.94 -8.95 -6.86
C ALA A 51 3.57 -10.04 -6.00
N LYS A 52 3.70 -11.26 -6.53
CA LYS A 52 4.41 -12.35 -5.84
C LYS A 52 5.89 -12.07 -5.55
N LYS A 53 6.50 -11.07 -6.19
CA LYS A 53 7.89 -10.65 -5.96
C LYS A 53 8.02 -9.45 -5.01
N ALA A 54 6.91 -8.88 -4.55
CA ALA A 54 6.93 -7.70 -3.70
C ALA A 54 7.44 -8.06 -2.30
N ASP A 55 8.40 -7.28 -1.82
CA ASP A 55 8.95 -7.38 -0.47
C ASP A 55 8.04 -6.65 0.54
N LEU A 56 7.42 -5.55 0.11
CA LEU A 56 6.57 -4.70 0.93
C LEU A 56 5.34 -4.22 0.15
N VAL A 57 4.27 -3.94 0.90
CA VAL A 57 3.07 -3.24 0.43
C VAL A 57 2.87 -1.97 1.24
N PHE A 58 2.70 -0.84 0.56
CA PHE A 58 2.36 0.44 1.17
C PHE A 58 0.89 0.79 0.94
N ALA A 59 0.20 1.12 2.03
CA ALA A 59 -1.07 1.81 2.00
C ALA A 59 -0.82 3.31 1.97
N ILE A 60 -1.29 3.97 0.92
CA ILE A 60 -1.11 5.40 0.71
C ILE A 60 -2.45 6.11 0.90
N CYS A 61 -2.45 7.15 1.73
CA CYS A 61 -3.56 8.06 1.87
C CYS A 61 -3.07 9.50 1.69
N CYS A 62 -3.64 10.21 0.70
CA CYS A 62 -3.39 11.62 0.41
C CYS A 62 -1.90 11.94 0.15
N GLY A 63 -1.17 10.99 -0.41
CA GLY A 63 0.27 11.13 -0.68
C GLY A 63 1.18 10.69 0.46
N TYR A 64 0.65 10.23 1.60
CA TYR A 64 1.42 9.75 2.73
C TYR A 64 1.32 8.24 2.91
N ILE A 65 2.40 7.61 3.35
CA ILE A 65 2.42 6.19 3.71
C ILE A 65 1.77 6.02 5.10
N VAL A 66 0.55 5.50 5.13
CA VAL A 66 -0.23 5.32 6.37
C VAL A 66 -0.18 3.91 6.93
N GLY A 67 0.27 2.93 6.13
CA GLY A 67 0.48 1.57 6.61
C GLY A 67 1.44 0.80 5.71
N ILE A 68 2.18 -0.10 6.33
CA ILE A 68 3.23 -0.88 5.67
C ILE A 68 3.01 -2.34 6.03
N PHE A 69 3.03 -3.21 5.04
CA PHE A 69 2.72 -4.62 5.20
C PHE A 69 3.76 -5.49 4.51
N LYS A 70 4.05 -6.64 5.12
CA LYS A 70 4.83 -7.70 4.50
C LYS A 70 3.86 -8.73 3.91
N PRO A 71 3.72 -8.83 2.58
CA PRO A 71 2.86 -9.85 1.98
C PRO A 71 3.52 -11.24 2.09
N HIS A 72 2.75 -12.24 2.49
CA HIS A 72 3.17 -13.64 2.52
C HIS A 72 2.59 -14.44 1.37
N HIS A 73 1.33 -14.16 1.01
CA HIS A 73 0.62 -14.92 -0.02
C HIS A 73 -0.25 -14.00 -0.87
N TRP A 74 -0.20 -14.18 -2.19
CA TRP A 74 -1.02 -13.44 -3.16
C TRP A 74 -1.90 -14.40 -3.96
N PHE A 75 -3.17 -14.04 -4.10
CA PHE A 75 -4.17 -14.88 -4.76
C PHE A 75 -5.24 -14.05 -5.45
N PRO A 76 -5.89 -14.56 -6.51
CA PRO A 76 -7.08 -13.94 -7.08
C PRO A 76 -8.23 -13.99 -6.07
N THR A 77 -9.04 -12.93 -6.01
CA THR A 77 -10.22 -12.88 -5.15
C THR A 77 -11.22 -13.97 -5.50
N GLN A 78 -11.85 -14.54 -4.48
CA GLN A 78 -12.99 -15.45 -4.63
C GLN A 78 -14.33 -14.70 -4.70
N CYS A 79 -14.34 -13.38 -4.49
CA CYS A 79 -15.56 -12.59 -4.57
C CYS A 79 -15.99 -12.38 -6.03
N GLU A 80 -17.14 -12.94 -6.41
CA GLU A 80 -17.63 -12.89 -7.80
C GLU A 80 -17.83 -11.45 -8.30
N LYS A 81 -18.25 -10.52 -7.42
CA LYS A 81 -18.37 -9.09 -7.74
C LYS A 81 -17.05 -8.46 -8.20
N TYR A 82 -15.93 -9.00 -7.74
CA TYR A 82 -14.59 -8.45 -7.95
C TYR A 82 -13.70 -9.38 -8.77
N LYS A 83 -14.30 -10.30 -9.54
CA LYS A 83 -13.61 -11.30 -10.36
C LYS A 83 -12.44 -10.71 -11.16
N GLY A 84 -11.31 -11.43 -11.15
CA GLY A 84 -10.07 -11.01 -11.81
C GLY A 84 -9.22 -10.00 -11.03
N ARG A 85 -9.68 -9.56 -9.85
CA ARG A 85 -8.86 -8.79 -8.91
C ARG A 85 -8.07 -9.70 -7.98
N TRP A 86 -7.04 -9.16 -7.38
CA TRP A 86 -6.10 -9.85 -6.50
C TRP A 86 -6.21 -9.35 -5.07
N GLU A 87 -5.83 -10.24 -4.17
CA GLU A 87 -5.72 -10.01 -2.74
C GLU A 87 -4.37 -10.54 -2.23
N PHE A 88 -4.01 -10.12 -1.02
CA PHE A 88 -2.93 -10.74 -0.28
C PHE A 88 -3.29 -11.06 1.16
N GLU A 89 -2.50 -11.94 1.74
CA GLU A 89 -2.37 -12.18 3.17
C GLU A 89 -0.98 -11.80 3.61
N GLY A 90 -0.89 -11.09 4.73
CA GLY A 90 0.35 -10.54 5.25
C GLY A 90 0.17 -9.96 6.64
N GLU A 91 1.25 -9.41 7.17
CA GLU A 91 1.31 -8.78 8.47
C GLU A 91 1.64 -7.29 8.35
N GLN A 92 1.12 -6.49 9.28
CA GLN A 92 1.44 -5.06 9.37
C GLN A 92 2.77 -4.86 10.09
N ILE A 93 3.60 -3.94 9.59
CA ILE A 93 4.84 -3.50 10.21
C ILE A 93 4.58 -2.15 10.86
N PHE A 94 4.63 -2.08 12.20
CA PHE A 94 4.32 -0.86 12.95
C PHE A 94 5.51 0.10 13.09
N ASP A 95 6.74 -0.42 13.18
CA ASP A 95 7.95 0.37 13.44
C ASP A 95 8.83 0.55 12.19
N SER A 96 8.21 0.71 11.03
CA SER A 96 8.96 0.91 9.79
C SER A 96 9.48 2.34 9.66
N PRO A 97 10.72 2.55 9.18
CA PRO A 97 11.25 3.90 8.92
C PRO A 97 10.48 4.66 7.83
N TYR A 98 9.68 3.96 7.00
CA TYR A 98 8.90 4.57 5.94
C TYR A 98 7.54 5.12 6.41
N GLN A 99 7.15 4.85 7.67
CA GLN A 99 5.85 5.23 8.19
C GLN A 99 5.70 6.76 8.21
N ASN A 100 4.55 7.25 7.73
CA ASN A 100 4.16 8.67 7.64
C ASN A 100 5.00 9.53 6.67
N GLN A 101 5.93 8.96 5.92
CA GLN A 101 6.70 9.71 4.93
C GLN A 101 5.83 10.15 3.74
N ASP A 102 6.18 11.29 3.14
CA ASP A 102 5.55 11.81 1.92
C ASP A 102 6.08 11.04 0.70
N ILE A 103 5.18 10.35 -0.01
CA ILE A 103 5.49 9.64 -1.26
C ILE A 103 4.83 10.32 -2.48
N SER A 104 4.13 11.44 -2.27
CA SER A 104 3.40 12.19 -3.31
C SER A 104 4.26 12.50 -4.52
N LYS A 105 5.54 12.85 -4.34
CA LYS A 105 6.48 13.12 -5.45
C LYS A 105 6.60 11.97 -6.45
N ILE A 106 6.41 10.73 -6.00
CA ILE A 106 6.46 9.52 -6.84
C ILE A 106 5.07 9.17 -7.38
N VAL A 107 4.03 9.37 -6.57
CA VAL A 107 2.68 8.85 -6.84
C VAL A 107 1.69 9.85 -7.43
N ARG A 108 2.01 11.14 -7.41
CA ARG A 108 1.14 12.23 -7.87
C ARG A 108 0.82 12.11 -9.36
N ASN A 109 -0.39 12.54 -9.73
CA ASN A 109 -0.93 12.57 -11.10
C ASN A 109 -1.09 11.20 -11.80
N ARG A 110 -1.16 10.10 -11.04
CA ARG A 110 -1.45 8.76 -11.57
C ARG A 110 -2.94 8.45 -11.50
N GLN A 111 -3.54 8.01 -12.60
CA GLN A 111 -4.93 7.52 -12.62
C GLN A 111 -5.06 6.12 -12.01
N ASN A 112 -4.00 5.31 -12.06
CA ASN A 112 -4.01 3.95 -11.51
C ASN A 112 -3.69 3.97 -10.01
N PRO A 113 -4.57 3.45 -9.13
CA PRO A 113 -4.32 3.40 -7.69
C PRO A 113 -3.26 2.36 -7.28
N VAL A 114 -2.82 1.50 -8.20
CA VAL A 114 -1.74 0.52 -7.97
C VAL A 114 -0.45 1.02 -8.63
N MET A 115 0.63 1.05 -7.86
CA MET A 115 1.96 1.41 -8.34
C MET A 115 3.01 0.40 -7.89
N TYR A 116 4.10 0.35 -8.64
CA TYR A 116 5.20 -0.59 -8.45
C TYR A 116 6.51 0.19 -8.38
N ILE A 117 7.30 -0.06 -7.35
CA ILE A 117 8.64 0.50 -7.18
C ILE A 117 9.63 -0.67 -7.26
N ASN A 118 10.66 -0.55 -8.09
CA ASN A 118 11.74 -1.53 -8.28
C ASN A 118 11.29 -2.95 -8.73
N MET A 119 10.24 -3.07 -9.55
CA MET A 119 9.68 -4.36 -10.02
C MET A 119 9.58 -4.50 -11.53
#